data_AF-A0A0M8WBT3-F1
#
_entry.id   AF-A0A0M8WBT3-F1
#
_cell.length_a   1.000
_cell.length_b   1.000
_cell.length_c   1.000
_cell.angle_alpha   90.00
_cell.angle_beta   90.00
_cell.angle_gamma   90.00
#
_symmetry.space_group_name_H-M   'P 1'
#
loop_
_entity.id
_entity.type
_entity.pdbx_description
1 polymer ?
#
loop_
_entity_poly.entity_id
_entity_poly.type
_entity_poly.pdbx_seq_one_letter_code
_entity_poly.pdbx_strand_id
1 'polypeptide(L)'
;MSTALVPIDLPDWSWERAEVRQSLRARDIAAVFRHVQQYSGASQSRIATATGMTQARVNEIINGRREVVRLDVYERIADGLRMPDDARHLLGLAAGREKRNGGAAFDLAAFPEVVRVYAAQNAAAEEIQQQARTTQELDVLAVRGLGLIGLNDSLLRACLPREQGGKGVRVRVLLLDPDSDALTRRAAEIGESAESLAGGVRLTEARLRELLADGCDIQVYRYRMLPTWRLIRTDTTMFVSAFDAGWEGHESATYKVMETPHGPLFRGFRRMFDAVIDGAQRTV
;
A
#
# COMPACT_ATOMS: atom_id res chain seq x y z
N MET A 1 -17.00 40.06 -10.25
CA MET A 1 -17.32 38.62 -10.20
C MET A 1 -16.08 37.84 -10.60
N SER A 2 -15.53 37.03 -9.70
CA SER A 2 -14.20 36.43 -9.82
C SER A 2 -14.24 35.12 -10.62
N THR A 3 -13.78 35.14 -11.86
CA THR A 3 -13.60 33.96 -12.73
C THR A 3 -12.33 33.16 -12.39
N ALA A 4 -11.67 33.47 -11.27
CA ALA A 4 -10.32 33.02 -10.94
C ALA A 4 -10.19 31.55 -10.48
N LEU A 5 -11.30 30.82 -10.33
CA LEU A 5 -11.30 29.50 -9.66
C LEU A 5 -11.36 28.30 -10.60
N VAL A 6 -11.55 28.48 -11.91
CA VAL A 6 -11.61 27.36 -12.85
C VAL A 6 -10.26 27.15 -13.53
N PRO A 7 -9.58 26.01 -13.32
CA PRO A 7 -8.35 25.67 -14.01
C PRO A 7 -8.50 25.82 -15.53
N ILE A 8 -7.44 26.21 -16.22
CA ILE A 8 -7.41 26.11 -17.68
C ILE A 8 -7.28 24.61 -17.97
N ASP A 9 -8.33 24.03 -18.54
CA ASP A 9 -8.36 22.61 -18.90
C ASP A 9 -8.33 22.49 -20.42
N LEU A 10 -7.29 21.84 -20.93
CA LEU A 10 -7.13 21.54 -22.34
C LEU A 10 -7.43 20.05 -22.51
N PRO A 11 -8.33 19.65 -23.42
CA PRO A 11 -8.51 18.24 -23.74
C PRO A 11 -7.18 17.61 -24.17
N ASP A 12 -6.91 16.38 -23.74
CA ASP A 12 -5.64 15.68 -24.02
C ASP A 12 -5.28 15.66 -25.50
N TRP A 13 -6.26 15.42 -26.38
CA TRP A 13 -6.06 15.40 -27.84
C TRP A 13 -5.49 16.71 -28.40
N SER A 14 -5.67 17.85 -27.71
CA SER A 14 -5.14 19.14 -28.15
C SER A 14 -3.61 19.22 -27.98
N TRP A 15 -3.04 18.56 -26.97
CA TRP A 15 -1.60 18.46 -26.75
C TRP A 15 -0.91 17.52 -27.75
N GLU A 16 -1.65 16.56 -28.29
CA GLU A 16 -1.16 15.57 -29.25
C GLU A 16 -1.04 16.13 -30.69
N ARG A 17 -1.66 17.27 -30.97
CA ARG A 17 -1.63 17.88 -32.30
C ARG A 17 -0.22 18.25 -32.75
N ALA A 18 0.07 18.01 -34.03
CA ALA A 18 1.41 18.16 -34.59
C ALA A 18 1.98 19.58 -34.40
N GLU A 19 1.16 20.61 -34.59
CA GLU A 19 1.53 22.02 -34.40
C GLU A 19 1.85 22.37 -32.94
N VAL A 20 1.13 21.76 -31.99
CA VAL A 20 1.37 21.96 -30.55
C VAL A 20 2.66 21.25 -30.13
N ARG A 21 2.84 19.99 -30.55
CA ARG A 21 4.08 19.23 -30.30
C ARG A 21 5.30 19.92 -30.90
N GLN A 22 5.17 20.50 -32.09
CA GLN A 22 6.25 21.27 -32.72
C GLN A 22 6.61 22.53 -31.90
N SER A 23 5.61 23.27 -31.45
CA SER A 23 5.81 24.46 -30.61
C SER A 23 6.50 24.13 -29.30
N LEU A 24 6.13 23.01 -28.66
CA LEU A 24 6.76 22.52 -27.43
C LEU A 24 8.24 22.15 -27.66
N ARG A 25 8.56 21.40 -28.73
CA ARG A 25 9.94 21.04 -29.09
C ARG A 25 10.81 22.26 -29.37
N ALA A 26 10.24 23.27 -30.03
CA ALA A 26 10.92 24.54 -30.32
C ALA A 26 10.99 25.47 -29.10
N ARG A 27 10.36 25.11 -27.98
CA ARG A 27 10.17 25.95 -26.79
C ARG A 27 9.54 27.31 -27.08
N ASP A 28 8.70 27.38 -28.12
CA ASP A 28 7.97 28.58 -28.53
C ASP A 28 6.73 28.78 -27.63
N ILE A 29 6.94 29.47 -26.51
CA ILE A 29 5.85 29.78 -25.57
C ILE A 29 4.81 30.72 -26.16
N ALA A 30 5.18 31.57 -27.11
CA ALA A 30 4.21 32.45 -27.77
C ALA A 30 3.19 31.61 -28.56
N ALA A 31 3.66 30.60 -29.30
CA ALA A 31 2.80 29.64 -29.99
C ALA A 31 1.99 28.77 -29.02
N VAL A 32 2.62 28.26 -27.96
CA VAL A 32 1.91 27.48 -26.93
C VAL A 32 0.76 28.28 -26.31
N PHE A 33 0.96 29.55 -25.94
CA PHE A 33 -0.11 30.40 -25.44
C PHE A 33 -1.21 30.62 -26.47
N ARG A 34 -0.89 30.84 -27.75
CA ARG A 34 -1.90 30.95 -28.81
C ARG A 34 -2.73 29.66 -28.93
N HIS A 35 -2.12 28.49 -28.89
CA HIS A 35 -2.83 27.21 -28.89
C HIS A 35 -3.70 27.03 -27.66
N VAL A 36 -3.23 27.42 -26.47
CA VAL A 36 -4.05 27.43 -25.25
C VAL A 36 -5.27 28.31 -25.41
N GLN A 37 -5.13 29.53 -25.94
CA GLN A 37 -6.27 30.41 -26.20
C GLN A 37 -7.25 29.78 -27.21
N GLN A 38 -6.72 29.19 -28.28
CA GLN A 38 -7.49 28.56 -29.35
C GLN A 38 -8.31 27.36 -28.86
N TYR A 39 -7.72 26.47 -28.05
CA TYR A 39 -8.33 25.20 -27.67
C TYR A 39 -9.10 25.25 -26.33
N SER A 40 -8.82 26.21 -25.45
CA SER A 40 -9.52 26.36 -24.16
C SER A 40 -10.42 27.61 -24.06
N GLY A 41 -10.31 28.55 -25.01
CA GLY A 41 -10.97 29.85 -24.94
C GLY A 41 -10.42 30.77 -23.83
N ALA A 42 -9.29 30.43 -23.20
CA ALA A 42 -8.72 31.24 -22.12
C ALA A 42 -8.27 32.63 -22.61
N SER A 43 -8.60 33.67 -21.84
CA SER A 43 -8.06 35.01 -22.07
C SER A 43 -6.61 35.13 -21.60
N GLN A 44 -5.88 36.14 -22.10
CA GLN A 44 -4.51 36.43 -21.63
C GLN A 44 -4.46 36.68 -20.12
N SER A 45 -5.48 37.32 -19.56
CA SER A 45 -5.60 37.51 -18.11
C SER A 45 -5.73 36.19 -17.36
N ARG A 46 -6.47 35.21 -17.91
CA ARG A 46 -6.62 33.88 -17.31
C ARG A 46 -5.32 33.08 -17.38
N ILE A 47 -4.62 33.13 -18.52
CA ILE A 47 -3.29 32.51 -18.69
C ILE A 47 -2.30 33.13 -17.71
N ALA A 48 -2.32 34.46 -17.54
CA ALA A 48 -1.47 35.16 -16.59
C ALA A 48 -1.68 34.67 -15.16
N THR A 49 -2.94 34.59 -14.71
CA THR A 49 -3.29 34.04 -13.39
C THR A 49 -2.80 32.61 -13.22
N ALA A 50 -3.08 31.73 -14.19
CA ALA A 50 -2.71 30.31 -14.14
C ALA A 50 -1.18 30.10 -14.08
N THR A 51 -0.42 30.90 -14.83
CA THR A 51 1.05 30.77 -14.94
C THR A 51 1.82 31.64 -13.96
N GLY A 52 1.14 32.34 -13.03
CA GLY A 52 1.77 33.24 -12.06
C GLY A 52 2.52 34.41 -12.71
N MET A 53 1.96 34.97 -13.79
CA MET A 53 2.50 36.08 -14.56
C MET A 53 1.53 37.27 -14.54
N THR A 54 1.99 38.45 -14.95
CA THR A 54 1.09 39.59 -15.22
C THR A 54 0.49 39.47 -16.62
N GLN A 55 -0.73 39.98 -16.83
CA GLN A 55 -1.36 39.99 -18.16
C GLN A 55 -0.49 40.73 -19.20
N ALA A 56 0.12 41.85 -18.81
CA ALA A 56 1.06 42.58 -19.67
C ALA A 56 2.23 41.69 -20.14
N ARG A 57 2.79 40.87 -19.25
CA ARG A 57 3.88 39.96 -19.58
C ARG A 57 3.45 38.82 -20.51
N VAL A 58 2.24 38.28 -20.33
CA VAL A 58 1.67 37.30 -21.28
C VAL A 58 1.46 37.93 -22.66
N ASN A 59 1.00 39.18 -22.70
CA ASN A 59 0.84 39.93 -23.94
C ASN A 59 2.18 40.17 -24.67
N GLU A 60 3.23 40.58 -23.94
CA GLU A 60 4.58 40.74 -24.48
C GLU A 60 5.11 39.45 -25.13
N ILE A 61 4.88 38.30 -24.47
CA ILE A 61 5.31 36.99 -24.97
C ILE A 61 4.54 36.60 -26.23
N ILE A 62 3.21 36.69 -26.23
CA ILE A 62 2.39 36.35 -27.39
C ILE A 62 2.77 37.20 -28.61
N ASN A 63 3.11 38.47 -28.40
CA ASN A 63 3.52 39.40 -29.44
C ASN A 63 5.02 39.34 -29.79
N GLY A 64 5.78 38.38 -29.24
CA GLY A 64 7.20 38.20 -29.54
C GLY A 64 8.11 39.32 -29.03
N ARG A 65 7.62 40.21 -28.16
CA ARG A 65 8.43 41.28 -27.56
C ARG A 65 9.27 40.78 -26.38
N ARG A 66 9.00 39.56 -25.90
CA ARG A 66 9.69 38.95 -24.79
C ARG A 66 9.74 37.44 -24.92
N GLU A 67 10.94 36.88 -24.79
CA GLU A 67 11.13 35.43 -24.76
C GLU A 67 11.20 34.89 -23.32
N VAL A 68 10.77 33.64 -23.17
CA VAL A 68 10.97 32.86 -21.94
C VAL A 68 12.29 32.13 -22.07
N VAL A 69 13.23 32.40 -21.18
CA VAL A 69 14.59 31.83 -21.27
C VAL A 69 15.00 31.04 -20.02
N ARG A 70 14.32 31.26 -18.89
CA ARG A 70 14.67 30.60 -17.63
C ARG A 70 13.84 29.34 -17.41
N LEU A 71 14.50 28.27 -16.97
CA LEU A 71 13.88 26.96 -16.74
C LEU A 71 12.73 27.00 -15.73
N ASP A 72 12.87 27.76 -14.65
CA ASP A 72 11.84 27.97 -13.62
C ASP A 72 10.55 28.58 -14.19
N VAL A 73 10.66 29.44 -15.21
CA VAL A 73 9.51 30.03 -15.90
C VAL A 73 8.83 29.00 -16.80
N TYR A 74 9.59 28.14 -17.49
CA TYR A 74 9.03 27.02 -18.25
C TYR A 74 8.28 26.04 -17.34
N GLU A 75 8.86 25.68 -16.19
CA GLU A 75 8.21 24.82 -15.19
C GLU A 75 6.91 25.44 -14.66
N ARG A 76 6.93 26.73 -14.30
CA ARG A 76 5.72 27.43 -13.83
C ARG A 76 4.63 27.52 -14.91
N ILE A 77 5.00 27.68 -16.17
CA ILE A 77 4.05 27.67 -17.29
C ILE A 77 3.45 26.27 -17.46
N ALA A 78 4.28 25.22 -17.45
CA ALA A 78 3.83 23.84 -17.57
C ALA A 78 2.90 23.42 -16.43
N ASP A 79 3.22 23.83 -15.20
CA ASP A 79 2.38 23.63 -14.01
C ASP A 79 1.06 24.39 -14.12
N GLY A 80 1.11 25.67 -14.47
CA GLY A 80 -0.07 26.53 -14.58
C GLY A 80 -1.06 26.08 -15.66
N LEU A 81 -0.54 25.51 -16.75
CA LEU A 81 -1.34 24.97 -17.85
C LEU A 81 -1.69 23.49 -17.68
N ARG A 82 -1.30 22.86 -16.56
CA ARG A 82 -1.51 21.43 -16.29
C ARG A 82 -1.07 20.54 -17.46
N MET A 83 0.10 20.84 -18.02
CA MET A 83 0.62 20.08 -19.15
C MET A 83 0.78 18.58 -18.79
N PRO A 84 0.31 17.66 -19.65
CA PRO A 84 0.56 16.24 -19.49
C PRO A 84 2.05 15.92 -19.61
N ASP A 85 2.45 14.76 -19.11
CA ASP A 85 3.87 14.39 -19.00
C ASP A 85 4.59 14.31 -20.35
N ASP A 86 3.90 13.89 -21.40
CA ASP A 86 4.46 13.83 -22.75
C ASP A 86 4.71 15.24 -23.32
N ALA A 87 3.81 16.20 -23.08
CA ALA A 87 3.99 17.60 -23.43
C ALA A 87 5.13 18.27 -22.65
N ARG A 88 5.26 17.96 -21.35
CA ARG A 88 6.39 18.41 -20.51
C ARG A 88 7.72 17.87 -21.03
N HIS A 89 7.75 16.59 -21.40
CA HIS A 89 8.93 15.96 -21.98
C HIS A 89 9.35 16.67 -23.27
N LEU A 90 8.41 16.98 -24.18
CA LEU A 90 8.72 17.72 -25.41
C LEU A 90 9.31 19.10 -25.15
N LEU A 91 8.90 19.77 -24.07
CA LEU A 91 9.45 21.06 -23.64
C LEU A 91 10.87 20.93 -23.02
N GLY A 92 11.33 19.70 -22.81
CA GLY A 92 12.59 19.36 -22.14
C GLY A 92 12.52 19.55 -20.63
N LEU A 93 11.33 19.36 -20.05
CA LEU A 93 11.11 19.34 -18.60
C LEU A 93 10.98 17.89 -18.12
N ALA A 94 11.24 17.67 -16.83
CA ALA A 94 10.87 16.42 -16.19
C ALA A 94 9.34 16.23 -16.25
N ALA A 95 8.88 14.98 -16.10
CA ALA A 95 7.48 14.68 -15.83
C ALA A 95 6.99 15.60 -14.71
N GLY A 96 5.73 16.00 -14.76
CA GLY A 96 5.18 16.88 -13.75
C GLY A 96 5.49 16.27 -12.41
N ARG A 97 6.35 16.94 -11.62
CA ARG A 97 6.26 16.79 -10.18
C ARG A 97 4.82 17.18 -9.95
N GLU A 98 3.96 16.19 -9.74
CA GLU A 98 2.72 16.46 -9.08
C GLU A 98 3.18 17.25 -7.85
N LYS A 99 3.03 18.57 -7.88
CA LYS A 99 2.47 19.24 -6.73
C LYS A 99 1.11 18.58 -6.60
N ARG A 100 1.11 17.35 -6.08
CA ARG A 100 0.30 16.99 -4.94
C ARG A 100 0.57 18.13 -3.98
N ASN A 101 -0.14 19.26 -4.17
CA ASN A 101 -0.78 19.91 -3.04
C ASN A 101 -1.18 18.74 -2.18
N GLY A 102 -0.53 18.53 -1.03
CA GLY A 102 -0.73 17.35 -0.20
C GLY A 102 -2.21 17.04 -0.28
N GLY A 103 -2.53 15.97 -1.02
CA GLY A 103 -3.89 15.78 -1.51
C GLY A 103 -4.79 15.88 -0.31
N ALA A 104 -6.02 16.37 -0.49
CA ALA A 104 -7.08 15.89 0.39
C ALA A 104 -6.81 14.39 0.56
N ALA A 105 -6.69 13.94 1.82
CA ALA A 105 -6.37 12.55 2.15
C ALA A 105 -7.01 11.64 1.09
N PHE A 106 -6.23 10.75 0.48
CA PHE A 106 -6.75 9.85 -0.56
C PHE A 106 -8.10 9.34 -0.08
N ASP A 107 -9.15 9.51 -0.88
CA ASP A 107 -10.42 8.90 -0.55
C ASP A 107 -10.14 7.42 -0.39
N LEU A 108 -10.36 6.87 0.81
CA LEU A 108 -10.18 5.45 1.07
C LEU A 108 -10.99 4.63 0.07
N ALA A 109 -12.10 5.17 -0.44
CA ALA A 109 -12.90 4.55 -1.49
C ALA A 109 -12.20 4.42 -2.85
N ALA A 110 -11.17 5.23 -3.15
CA ALA A 110 -10.45 5.18 -4.41
C ALA A 110 -9.42 4.04 -4.47
N PHE A 111 -8.86 3.63 -3.31
CA PHE A 111 -7.90 2.53 -3.20
C PHE A 111 -8.04 1.78 -1.85
N PRO A 112 -9.20 1.18 -1.55
CA PRO A 112 -9.45 0.56 -0.25
C PRO A 112 -8.76 -0.82 -0.20
N GLU A 113 -7.46 -0.86 0.04
CA GLU A 113 -6.85 -2.10 0.49
C GLU A 113 -7.36 -2.44 1.89
N VAL A 114 -7.43 -1.45 2.80
CA VAL A 114 -8.08 -1.60 4.09
C VAL A 114 -9.59 -1.44 3.92
N VAL A 115 -10.29 -2.57 3.79
CA VAL A 115 -11.74 -2.59 3.52
C VAL A 115 -12.59 -2.63 4.80
N ARG A 116 -11.98 -3.04 5.92
CA ARG A 116 -12.66 -3.14 7.22
C ARG A 116 -11.64 -3.10 8.36
N VAL A 117 -12.04 -2.48 9.47
CA VAL A 117 -11.30 -2.50 10.74
C VAL A 117 -12.22 -3.08 11.81
N TYR A 118 -11.74 -4.08 12.52
CA TYR A 118 -12.42 -4.67 13.67
C TYR A 118 -11.73 -4.22 14.95
N ALA A 119 -12.50 -4.06 16.02
CA ALA A 119 -11.97 -3.67 17.32
C ALA A 119 -10.93 -4.66 17.87
N ALA A 120 -11.10 -5.95 17.58
CA ALA A 120 -10.20 -7.02 18.01
C ALA A 120 -10.37 -8.25 17.09
N GLN A 121 -9.53 -9.27 17.28
CA GLN A 121 -9.57 -10.50 16.48
C GLN A 121 -10.91 -11.25 16.59
N ASN A 122 -11.51 -11.30 17.78
CA ASN A 122 -12.76 -12.03 17.99
C ASN A 122 -13.91 -11.48 17.10
N ALA A 123 -13.94 -10.17 16.86
CA ALA A 123 -14.90 -9.53 15.97
C ALA A 123 -14.65 -9.85 14.48
N ALA A 124 -13.43 -10.27 14.12
CA ALA A 124 -13.09 -10.74 12.77
C ALA A 124 -13.19 -12.27 12.62
N ALA A 125 -13.47 -13.01 13.68
CA ALA A 125 -13.27 -14.47 13.74
C ALA A 125 -14.08 -15.25 12.71
N GLU A 126 -15.37 -14.96 12.58
CA GLU A 126 -16.25 -15.63 11.62
C GLU A 126 -15.76 -15.43 10.17
N GLU A 127 -15.34 -14.22 9.83
CA GLU A 127 -14.87 -13.88 8.49
C GLU A 127 -13.50 -14.52 8.20
N ILE A 128 -12.59 -14.53 9.18
CA ILE A 128 -11.31 -15.24 9.09
C ILE A 128 -11.56 -16.74 8.83
N GLN A 129 -12.45 -17.36 9.59
CA GLN A 129 -12.77 -18.78 9.46
C GLN A 129 -13.41 -19.09 8.10
N GLN A 130 -14.33 -18.25 7.63
CA GLN A 130 -14.97 -18.44 6.34
C GLN A 130 -13.95 -18.40 5.19
N GLN A 131 -13.00 -17.46 5.23
CA GLN A 131 -11.91 -17.37 4.24
C GLN A 131 -10.96 -18.56 4.33
N ALA A 132 -10.57 -18.95 5.56
CA ALA A 132 -9.63 -20.06 5.78
C ALA A 132 -10.18 -21.42 5.29
N ARG A 133 -11.50 -21.65 5.32
CA ARG A 133 -12.11 -22.89 4.83
C ARG A 133 -12.07 -23.05 3.31
N THR A 134 -11.90 -21.97 2.56
CA THR A 134 -11.96 -21.98 1.10
C THR A 134 -10.61 -21.71 0.43
N THR A 135 -9.59 -21.34 1.22
CA THR A 135 -8.31 -20.89 0.70
C THR A 135 -7.41 -22.03 0.21
N GLN A 136 -6.49 -21.72 -0.70
CA GLN A 136 -5.42 -22.62 -1.13
C GLN A 136 -4.12 -22.36 -0.38
N GLU A 137 -3.91 -21.15 0.12
CA GLU A 137 -2.74 -20.79 0.90
C GLU A 137 -3.12 -20.10 2.20
N LEU A 138 -2.63 -20.62 3.32
CA LEU A 138 -2.82 -20.04 4.63
C LEU A 138 -1.48 -19.73 5.28
N ASP A 139 -1.22 -18.45 5.53
CA ASP A 139 -0.02 -17.97 6.20
C ASP A 139 -0.39 -17.36 7.55
N VAL A 140 0.33 -17.75 8.60
CA VAL A 140 0.13 -17.27 9.97
C VAL A 140 1.44 -16.75 10.54
N LEU A 141 1.48 -15.49 10.96
CA LEU A 141 2.57 -14.90 11.73
C LEU A 141 2.07 -14.57 13.14
N ALA A 142 2.65 -15.21 14.14
CA ALA A 142 2.26 -15.04 15.54
C ALA A 142 3.45 -15.20 16.49
N VAL A 143 3.32 -14.69 17.72
CA VAL A 143 4.28 -14.97 18.78
C VAL A 143 4.20 -16.44 19.19
N ARG A 144 3.11 -16.83 19.88
CA ARG A 144 2.92 -18.22 20.37
C ARG A 144 1.96 -19.08 19.56
N GLY A 145 0.98 -18.48 18.87
CA GLY A 145 0.05 -19.21 17.99
C GLY A 145 -1.02 -20.10 18.68
N LEU A 146 -1.00 -20.27 20.01
CA LEU A 146 -1.92 -21.17 20.73
C LEU A 146 -3.40 -20.97 20.38
N GLY A 147 -3.96 -19.79 20.65
CA GLY A 147 -5.37 -19.48 20.35
C GLY A 147 -5.69 -19.30 18.86
N LEU A 148 -4.67 -19.28 17.99
CA LEU A 148 -4.87 -19.21 16.54
C LEU A 148 -5.01 -20.58 15.90
N ILE A 149 -4.11 -21.50 16.24
CA ILE A 149 -3.97 -22.76 15.50
C ILE A 149 -3.48 -23.93 16.38
N GLY A 150 -2.97 -23.65 17.58
CA GLY A 150 -2.37 -24.65 18.47
C GLY A 150 -3.39 -25.46 19.28
N LEU A 151 -4.50 -24.85 19.71
CA LEU A 151 -5.52 -25.52 20.52
C LEU A 151 -6.65 -26.13 19.68
N ASN A 152 -7.37 -27.10 20.24
CA ASN A 152 -8.49 -27.78 19.56
C ASN A 152 -9.63 -26.82 19.18
N ASP A 153 -9.88 -25.83 20.04
CA ASP A 153 -10.87 -24.76 19.90
C ASP A 153 -10.26 -23.46 19.37
N SER A 154 -9.01 -23.51 18.90
CA SER A 154 -8.36 -22.32 18.32
C SER A 154 -9.02 -21.88 17.01
N LEU A 155 -8.86 -20.59 16.70
CA LEU A 155 -9.56 -19.91 15.62
C LEU A 155 -9.56 -20.68 14.28
N LEU A 156 -8.40 -21.21 13.89
CA LEU A 156 -8.16 -21.81 12.58
C LEU A 156 -8.18 -23.34 12.60
N ARG A 157 -8.06 -24.01 13.76
CA ARG A 157 -7.89 -25.48 13.83
C ARG A 157 -9.03 -26.23 13.15
N ALA A 158 -10.26 -25.80 13.36
CA ALA A 158 -11.43 -26.42 12.74
C ALA A 158 -11.58 -26.14 11.24
N CYS A 159 -10.79 -25.21 10.69
CA CYS A 159 -10.80 -24.85 9.27
C CYS A 159 -9.78 -25.65 8.45
N LEU A 160 -8.82 -26.31 9.12
CA LEU A 160 -7.81 -27.12 8.45
C LEU A 160 -8.39 -28.50 8.09
N PRO A 161 -8.05 -29.03 6.90
CA PRO A 161 -8.46 -30.39 6.52
C PRO A 161 -7.86 -31.41 7.48
N ARG A 162 -8.62 -32.46 7.80
CA ARG A 162 -8.20 -33.53 8.74
C ARG A 162 -7.83 -34.84 8.06
N GLU A 163 -7.99 -34.94 6.74
CA GLU A 163 -7.80 -36.18 5.99
C GLU A 163 -6.94 -35.94 4.74
N GLN A 164 -6.12 -36.95 4.41
CA GLN A 164 -5.40 -37.02 3.14
C GLN A 164 -6.40 -36.94 1.98
N GLY A 165 -6.34 -35.87 1.18
CA GLY A 165 -7.27 -35.60 0.08
C GLY A 165 -8.23 -34.42 0.32
N GLY A 166 -8.18 -33.76 1.48
CA GLY A 166 -8.73 -32.41 1.64
C GLY A 166 -8.08 -31.44 0.63
N LYS A 167 -8.74 -30.30 0.33
CA LYS A 167 -8.53 -29.34 -0.80
C LYS A 167 -7.10 -28.85 -1.15
N GLY A 168 -6.02 -29.40 -0.59
CA GLY A 168 -4.65 -29.06 -0.94
C GLY A 168 -4.23 -27.68 -0.41
N VAL A 169 -4.75 -27.28 0.75
CA VAL A 169 -4.34 -26.03 1.39
C VAL A 169 -2.90 -26.16 1.90
N ARG A 170 -2.04 -25.25 1.46
CA ARG A 170 -0.68 -25.12 1.96
C ARG A 170 -0.67 -24.16 3.15
N VAL A 171 -0.18 -24.63 4.30
CA VAL A 171 -0.14 -23.84 5.53
C VAL A 171 1.30 -23.50 5.91
N ARG A 172 1.62 -22.22 6.11
CA ARG A 172 2.89 -21.79 6.72
C ARG A 172 2.63 -21.05 8.02
N VAL A 173 3.30 -21.47 9.09
CA VAL A 173 3.17 -20.86 10.41
C VAL A 173 4.52 -20.37 10.90
N LEU A 174 4.60 -19.08 11.23
CA LEU A 174 5.78 -18.44 11.81
C LEU A 174 5.50 -18.16 13.28
N LEU A 175 6.31 -18.76 14.15
CA LEU A 175 6.26 -18.60 15.59
C LEU A 175 7.55 -17.90 16.06
N LEU A 176 7.45 -17.10 17.11
CA LEU A 176 8.63 -16.46 17.69
C LEU A 176 9.51 -17.54 18.33
N ASP A 177 10.81 -17.50 18.06
CA ASP A 177 11.76 -18.47 18.59
C ASP A 177 11.76 -18.44 20.14
N PRO A 178 11.46 -19.58 20.81
CA PRO A 178 11.36 -19.67 22.26
C PRO A 178 12.66 -19.38 23.00
N ASP A 179 13.80 -19.40 22.29
CA ASP A 179 15.13 -19.19 22.87
C ASP A 179 15.76 -17.87 22.35
N SER A 180 14.93 -16.92 21.90
CA SER A 180 15.39 -15.62 21.38
C SER A 180 15.27 -14.47 22.39
N ASP A 181 16.16 -13.49 22.28
CA ASP A 181 16.09 -12.25 23.06
C ASP A 181 14.78 -11.48 22.79
N ALA A 182 14.27 -11.57 21.55
CA ALA A 182 12.98 -10.99 21.18
C ALA A 182 11.82 -11.59 21.97
N LEU A 183 11.85 -12.89 22.30
CA LEU A 183 10.85 -13.51 23.14
C LEU A 183 10.94 -13.06 24.59
N THR A 184 12.14 -12.98 25.15
CA THR A 184 12.35 -12.43 26.50
C THR A 184 11.82 -11.01 26.61
N ARG A 185 12.13 -10.16 25.62
CA ARG A 185 11.60 -8.80 25.54
C ARG A 185 10.09 -8.80 25.43
N ARG A 186 9.51 -9.64 24.56
CA ARG A 186 8.07 -9.67 24.36
C ARG A 186 7.31 -10.14 25.61
N ALA A 187 7.84 -11.11 26.33
CA ALA A 187 7.28 -11.58 27.60
C ALA A 187 7.21 -10.44 28.62
N ALA A 188 8.30 -9.66 28.75
CA ALA A 188 8.33 -8.49 29.62
C ALA A 188 7.31 -7.41 29.21
N GLU A 189 7.12 -7.16 27.90
CA GLU A 189 6.16 -6.18 27.38
C GLU A 189 4.70 -6.49 27.72
N ILE A 190 4.35 -7.76 27.95
CA ILE A 190 2.99 -8.22 28.28
C ILE A 190 2.83 -8.68 29.73
N GLY A 191 3.88 -8.55 30.55
CA GLY A 191 3.85 -8.99 31.96
C GLY A 191 3.81 -10.52 32.15
N GLU A 192 4.26 -11.31 31.17
CA GLU A 192 4.36 -12.77 31.24
C GLU A 192 5.82 -13.18 31.51
N SER A 193 6.05 -14.34 32.14
CA SER A 193 7.41 -14.89 32.25
C SER A 193 7.89 -15.42 30.89
N ALA A 194 9.19 -15.26 30.60
CA ALA A 194 9.78 -15.79 29.37
C ALA A 194 9.60 -17.31 29.26
N GLU A 195 9.69 -18.04 30.38
CA GLU A 195 9.46 -19.48 30.44
C GLU A 195 8.03 -19.87 30.03
N SER A 196 7.01 -19.16 30.54
CA SER A 196 5.61 -19.41 30.20
C SER A 196 5.35 -19.15 28.71
N LEU A 197 5.82 -18.00 28.20
CA LEU A 197 5.62 -17.64 26.80
C LEU A 197 6.32 -18.62 25.85
N ALA A 198 7.56 -19.02 26.16
CA ALA A 198 8.31 -20.04 25.43
C ALA A 198 7.62 -21.41 25.47
N GLY A 199 7.06 -21.78 26.62
CA GLY A 199 6.25 -23.00 26.77
C GLY A 199 5.06 -23.02 25.81
N GLY A 200 4.35 -21.89 25.68
CA GLY A 200 3.23 -21.75 24.75
C GLY A 200 3.61 -21.88 23.28
N VAL A 201 4.77 -21.34 22.89
CA VAL A 201 5.34 -21.53 21.54
C VAL A 201 5.61 -23.03 21.28
N ARG A 202 6.35 -23.68 22.18
CA ARG A 202 6.74 -25.10 22.03
C ARG A 202 5.52 -26.02 22.00
N LEU A 203 4.49 -25.72 22.81
CA LEU A 203 3.22 -26.44 22.79
C LEU A 203 2.51 -26.31 21.44
N THR A 204 2.43 -25.10 20.88
CA THR A 204 1.83 -24.90 19.55
C THR A 204 2.59 -25.67 18.49
N GLU A 205 3.92 -25.60 18.48
CA GLU A 205 4.74 -26.35 17.53
C GLU A 205 4.51 -27.87 17.63
N ALA A 206 4.40 -28.42 18.84
CA ALA A 206 4.06 -29.83 19.05
C ALA A 206 2.69 -30.19 18.46
N ARG A 207 1.67 -29.35 18.66
CA ARG A 207 0.32 -29.54 18.11
C ARG A 207 0.24 -29.40 16.60
N LEU A 208 1.17 -28.67 15.98
CA LEU A 208 1.28 -28.56 14.53
C LEU A 208 1.99 -29.76 13.91
N ARG A 209 2.95 -30.39 14.62
CA ARG A 209 3.54 -31.68 14.18
C ARG A 209 2.51 -32.80 14.12
N GLU A 210 1.55 -32.82 15.04
CA GLU A 210 0.42 -33.76 14.99
C GLU A 210 -0.38 -33.60 13.69
N LEU A 211 -0.67 -32.36 13.26
CA LEU A 211 -1.38 -32.12 11.99
C LEU A 211 -0.58 -32.55 10.76
N LEU A 212 0.74 -32.35 10.77
CA LEU A 212 1.60 -32.85 9.70
C LEU A 212 1.51 -34.38 9.61
N ALA A 213 1.52 -35.06 10.77
CA ALA A 213 1.38 -36.52 10.84
C ALA A 213 0.00 -37.01 10.34
N ASP A 214 -1.05 -36.21 10.55
CA ASP A 214 -2.41 -36.45 10.03
C ASP A 214 -2.53 -36.15 8.51
N GLY A 215 -1.44 -35.73 7.85
CA GLY A 215 -1.38 -35.52 6.40
C GLY A 215 -1.68 -34.11 5.92
N CYS A 216 -1.69 -33.10 6.81
CA CYS A 216 -1.80 -31.70 6.41
C CYS A 216 -0.49 -31.20 5.75
N ASP A 217 -0.59 -30.44 4.66
CA ASP A 217 0.56 -29.69 4.11
C ASP A 217 0.83 -28.46 4.98
N ILE A 218 1.60 -28.66 6.05
CA ILE A 218 1.96 -27.62 7.01
C ILE A 218 3.47 -27.49 7.17
N GLN A 219 3.93 -26.24 7.23
CA GLN A 219 5.32 -25.87 7.47
C GLN A 219 5.36 -24.91 8.66
N VAL A 220 6.27 -25.15 9.59
CA VAL A 220 6.43 -24.29 10.78
C VAL A 220 7.85 -23.74 10.83
N TYR A 221 7.95 -22.44 11.12
CA TYR A 221 9.19 -21.69 11.14
C TYR A 221 9.32 -20.93 12.46
N ARG A 222 10.54 -20.85 12.98
CA ARG A 222 10.92 -20.01 14.13
C ARG A 222 11.64 -18.76 13.64
N TYR A 223 11.06 -17.59 13.89
CA TYR A 223 11.69 -16.31 13.58
C TYR A 223 12.25 -15.64 14.84
N ARG A 224 13.28 -14.81 14.69
CA ARG A 224 13.98 -14.18 15.83
C ARG A 224 13.85 -12.65 15.88
N MET A 225 13.29 -12.03 14.84
CA MET A 225 13.05 -10.58 14.84
C MET A 225 11.98 -10.19 15.85
N LEU A 226 12.06 -8.95 16.36
CA LEU A 226 11.07 -8.41 17.28
C LEU A 226 9.67 -8.47 16.63
N PRO A 227 8.66 -9.08 17.28
CA PRO A 227 7.33 -9.17 16.72
C PRO A 227 6.64 -7.80 16.78
N THR A 228 6.47 -7.15 15.63
CA THR A 228 5.69 -5.90 15.51
C THR A 228 4.32 -6.13 14.88
N TRP A 229 4.20 -7.17 14.07
CA TRP A 229 2.99 -7.49 13.32
C TRP A 229 2.54 -8.91 13.60
N ARG A 230 1.23 -9.07 13.61
CA ARG A 230 0.51 -10.33 13.57
C ARG A 230 -0.27 -10.39 12.27
N LEU A 231 -0.29 -11.55 11.64
CA LEU A 231 -0.90 -11.68 10.32
C LEU A 231 -1.54 -13.06 10.17
N ILE A 232 -2.73 -13.07 9.57
CA ILE A 232 -3.37 -14.25 8.99
C ILE A 232 -3.66 -13.89 7.53
N ARG A 233 -3.01 -14.56 6.59
CA ARG A 233 -3.21 -14.34 5.15
C ARG A 233 -3.86 -15.57 4.54
N THR A 234 -4.87 -15.32 3.72
CA THR A 234 -5.40 -16.24 2.71
C THR A 234 -5.00 -15.76 1.31
N ASP A 235 -5.47 -16.43 0.24
CA ASP A 235 -5.07 -16.16 -1.14
C ASP A 235 -4.95 -14.65 -1.49
N THR A 236 -6.02 -13.89 -1.31
CA THR A 236 -6.09 -12.46 -1.68
C THR A 236 -6.51 -11.54 -0.51
N THR A 237 -6.55 -12.06 0.72
CA THR A 237 -6.96 -11.32 1.92
C THR A 237 -5.95 -11.50 3.03
N MET A 238 -5.67 -10.44 3.80
CA MET A 238 -4.92 -10.51 5.05
C MET A 238 -5.71 -9.87 6.18
N PHE A 239 -5.57 -10.45 7.36
CA PHE A 239 -5.98 -9.86 8.62
C PHE A 239 -4.71 -9.52 9.38
N VAL A 240 -4.45 -8.22 9.53
CA VAL A 240 -3.21 -7.72 10.15
C VAL A 240 -3.56 -7.00 11.43
N SER A 241 -2.80 -7.25 12.49
CA SER A 241 -2.84 -6.46 13.72
C SER A 241 -1.42 -6.19 14.21
N ALA A 242 -1.25 -5.17 15.03
CA ALA A 242 0.06 -4.84 15.61
C ALA A 242 0.24 -5.54 16.96
N PHE A 243 1.51 -5.77 17.34
CA PHE A 243 1.88 -6.00 18.73
C PHE A 243 2.41 -4.68 19.30
N ASP A 244 2.05 -4.34 20.53
CA ASP A 244 2.60 -3.19 21.25
C ASP A 244 2.83 -3.54 22.74
N ALA A 245 3.55 -2.67 23.45
CA ALA A 245 3.75 -2.79 24.89
C ALA A 245 2.39 -2.68 25.62
N GLY A 246 2.08 -3.66 26.47
CA GLY A 246 0.84 -3.68 27.25
C GLY A 246 -0.41 -4.26 26.56
N TRP A 247 -0.33 -4.68 25.29
CA TRP A 247 -1.45 -5.32 24.58
C TRP A 247 -1.03 -6.66 23.99
N GLU A 248 -1.86 -7.70 24.15
CA GLU A 248 -1.69 -8.90 23.33
C GLU A 248 -2.22 -8.64 21.91
N GLY A 249 -1.55 -9.18 20.88
CA GLY A 249 -1.93 -8.89 19.49
C GLY A 249 -3.32 -9.38 19.06
N HIS A 250 -4.05 -10.10 19.92
CA HIS A 250 -5.45 -10.48 19.69
C HIS A 250 -6.45 -9.41 20.19
N GLU A 251 -6.01 -8.52 21.08
CA GLU A 251 -6.78 -7.39 21.62
C GLU A 251 -6.64 -6.13 20.76
N SER A 252 -5.60 -6.06 19.94
CA SER A 252 -5.37 -4.97 19.00
C SER A 252 -6.40 -4.97 17.85
N ALA A 253 -6.67 -3.77 17.33
CA ALA A 253 -7.49 -3.60 16.14
C ALA A 253 -6.97 -4.48 14.99
N THR A 254 -7.89 -5.17 14.33
CA THR A 254 -7.58 -6.06 13.21
C THR A 254 -8.01 -5.37 11.91
N TYR A 255 -7.08 -5.23 10.98
CA TYR A 255 -7.29 -4.60 9.69
C TYR A 255 -7.44 -5.69 8.63
N LYS A 256 -8.59 -5.71 7.95
CA LYS A 256 -8.77 -6.53 6.76
C LYS A 256 -8.19 -5.80 5.56
N VAL A 257 -7.12 -6.37 5.01
CA VAL A 257 -6.37 -5.87 3.87
C VAL A 257 -6.63 -6.78 2.67
N MET A 258 -7.14 -6.25 1.56
CA MET A 258 -7.39 -7.00 0.33
C MET A 258 -6.30 -6.73 -0.70
N GLU A 259 -5.94 -7.74 -1.48
CA GLU A 259 -5.09 -7.54 -2.66
C GLU A 259 -5.81 -6.68 -3.70
N THR A 260 -5.11 -5.68 -4.23
CA THR A 260 -5.58 -4.86 -5.35
C THR A 260 -4.48 -4.70 -6.40
N PRO A 261 -4.81 -4.39 -7.67
CA PRO A 261 -3.82 -4.30 -8.75
C PRO A 261 -2.67 -3.31 -8.49
N HIS A 262 -2.93 -2.23 -7.75
CA HIS A 262 -1.97 -1.16 -7.48
C HIS A 262 -1.74 -0.91 -5.98
N GLY A 263 -2.27 -1.78 -5.12
CA GLY A 263 -2.21 -1.66 -3.67
C GLY A 263 -0.83 -1.98 -3.09
N PRO A 264 -0.22 -1.08 -2.29
CA PRO A 264 1.06 -1.34 -1.65
C PRO A 264 0.97 -2.18 -0.36
N LEU A 265 -0.14 -2.17 0.38
CA LEU A 265 -0.24 -2.76 1.72
C LEU A 265 -0.20 -4.28 1.67
N PHE A 266 -1.08 -4.92 0.88
CA PHE A 266 -1.10 -6.38 0.77
C PHE A 266 0.27 -6.91 0.30
N ARG A 267 0.82 -6.29 -0.75
CA ARG A 267 2.12 -6.65 -1.31
C ARG A 267 3.26 -6.43 -0.32
N GLY A 268 3.21 -5.34 0.43
CA GLY A 268 4.19 -5.01 1.47
C GLY A 268 4.19 -6.02 2.60
N PHE A 269 3.02 -6.37 3.13
CA PHE A 269 2.88 -7.40 4.17
C PHE A 269 3.30 -8.79 3.67
N ARG A 270 2.95 -9.16 2.44
CA ARG A 270 3.42 -10.41 1.81
C ARG A 270 4.95 -10.44 1.73
N ARG A 271 5.57 -9.38 1.20
CA ARG A 271 7.03 -9.26 1.11
C ARG A 271 7.70 -9.33 2.48
N MET A 272 7.11 -8.69 3.49
CA MET A 272 7.61 -8.77 4.87
C MET A 272 7.55 -10.20 5.38
N PHE A 273 6.41 -10.89 5.22
CA PHE A 273 6.24 -12.28 5.65
C PHE A 273 7.26 -13.22 4.99
N ASP A 274 7.46 -13.12 3.68
CA ASP A 274 8.45 -13.93 2.96
C ASP A 274 9.88 -13.62 3.44
N ALA A 275 10.21 -12.34 3.69
CA ALA A 275 11.52 -11.98 4.25
C ALA A 275 11.74 -12.52 5.68
N VAL A 276 10.67 -12.67 6.48
CA VAL A 276 10.77 -13.33 7.79
C VAL A 276 11.05 -14.82 7.62
N ILE A 277 10.40 -15.49 6.65
CA ILE A 277 10.67 -16.90 6.33
C ILE A 277 12.12 -17.12 5.93
N ASP A 278 12.65 -16.27 5.05
CA ASP A 278 14.02 -16.42 4.52
C ASP A 278 15.09 -16.39 5.63
N GLY A 279 14.82 -15.67 6.73
CA GLY A 279 15.68 -15.60 7.91
C GLY A 279 15.30 -16.55 9.06
N ALA A 280 14.27 -17.37 8.90
CA ALA A 280 13.72 -18.23 9.95
C ALA A 280 14.24 -19.68 9.85
N GLN A 281 14.23 -20.38 10.99
CA GLN A 281 14.54 -21.81 11.05
C GLN A 281 13.26 -22.63 10.88
N ARG A 282 13.21 -23.51 9.88
CA ARG A 282 12.11 -24.48 9.74
C ARG A 282 12.20 -25.58 10.81
N THR A 283 11.10 -25.88 11.48
CA THR A 283 11.00 -26.89 12.56
C THR A 283 9.98 -27.99 12.31
N VAL A 284 9.06 -27.79 11.37
CA VAL A 284 8.07 -28.75 10.86
C VAL A 284 7.97 -28.59 9.35
#